data_AF-A0A0A6UR59-F1
#
_entry.id   AF-A0A0A6UR59-F1
#
_cell.length_a   1.000
_cell.length_b   1.000
_cell.length_c   1.000
_cell.angle_alpha   90.00
_cell.angle_beta   90.00
_cell.angle_gamma   90.00
#
_symmetry.space_group_name_H-M   'P 1'
#
loop_
_entity.id
_entity.type
_entity.pdbx_description
1 polymer ?
#
loop_
_entity_poly.entity_id
_entity_poly.type
_entity_poly.pdbx_seq_one_letter_code
_entity_poly.pdbx_strand_id
1 'polypeptide(L)'
;MSQPTEAQSAMMASTAARFDEVNGSLQSMLSTLMSELSMLSGAWKGMGARAFDEVKQQYAADLKSLNDALSETAEGIRTSGASYDATDSDAAARVAQTGGTFTLPL
;
A
#
# COMPACT_ATOMS: atom_id res chain seq x y z
N MET A 1 -27.55 6.25 0.64
CA MET A 1 -26.75 5.31 -0.19
C MET A 1 -25.41 5.00 0.49
N SER A 2 -25.36 4.96 1.83
CA SER A 2 -24.11 4.96 2.61
C SER A 2 -23.50 3.57 2.84
N GLN A 3 -24.30 2.50 2.84
CA GLN A 3 -23.80 1.13 3.00
C GLN A 3 -22.82 0.67 1.89
N PRO A 4 -23.05 0.97 0.58
CA PRO A 4 -22.10 0.57 -0.45
C PRO A 4 -20.78 1.36 -0.42
N THR A 5 -20.76 2.60 0.07
CA THR A 5 -19.55 3.44 0.13
C THR A 5 -18.64 3.05 1.28
N GLU A 6 -19.19 2.80 2.48
CA GLU A 6 -18.43 2.26 3.62
C GLU A 6 -17.77 0.91 3.29
N ALA A 7 -18.50 0.03 2.60
CA ALA A 7 -17.97 -1.26 2.15
C ALA A 7 -16.79 -1.10 1.16
N GLN A 8 -16.83 -0.10 0.29
CA GLN A 8 -15.75 0.21 -0.66
C GLN A 8 -14.52 0.79 0.06
N SER A 9 -14.72 1.70 1.02
CA SER A 9 -13.63 2.25 1.86
C SER A 9 -12.92 1.15 2.67
N ALA A 10 -13.68 0.23 3.27
CA ALA A 10 -13.11 -0.92 3.99
C ALA A 10 -12.32 -1.88 3.06
N MET A 11 -12.81 -2.11 1.84
CA MET A 11 -12.09 -2.92 0.83
C MET A 11 -10.79 -2.25 0.38
N MET A 12 -10.79 -0.93 0.24
CA MET A 12 -9.61 -0.13 -0.05
C MET A 12 -8.57 -0.24 1.08
N ALA A 13 -8.98 -0.05 2.34
CA ALA A 13 -8.07 -0.18 3.48
C ALA A 13 -7.45 -1.60 3.60
N SER A 14 -8.27 -2.64 3.41
CA SER A 14 -7.82 -4.04 3.33
C SER A 14 -6.78 -4.25 2.23
N THR A 15 -7.01 -3.68 1.05
CA THR A 15 -6.09 -3.77 -0.08
C THR A 15 -4.75 -3.11 0.25
N ALA A 16 -4.76 -1.91 0.84
CA ALA A 16 -3.53 -1.23 1.26
C ALA A 16 -2.73 -2.06 2.28
N ALA A 17 -3.40 -2.64 3.29
CA ALA A 17 -2.75 -3.52 4.27
C ALA A 17 -2.09 -4.75 3.62
N ARG A 18 -2.73 -5.31 2.58
CA ARG A 18 -2.16 -6.44 1.83
C ARG A 18 -0.89 -6.05 1.08
N PHE A 19 -0.83 -4.85 0.53
CA PHE A 19 0.38 -4.33 -0.12
C PHE A 19 1.52 -4.16 0.89
N ASP A 20 1.22 -3.65 2.08
CA ASP A 20 2.21 -3.52 3.17
C ASP A 20 2.74 -4.90 3.62
N GLU A 21 1.88 -5.92 3.75
CA GLU A 21 2.31 -7.30 4.05
C GLU A 21 3.23 -7.88 2.98
N VAL A 22 2.85 -7.75 1.70
CA VAL A 22 3.65 -8.26 0.58
C VAL A 22 5.01 -7.58 0.56
N ASN A 23 5.04 -6.28 0.81
CA ASN A 23 6.27 -5.50 0.92
C ASN A 23 7.19 -6.04 2.04
N GLY A 24 6.65 -6.25 3.24
CA GLY A 24 7.41 -6.83 4.36
C GLY A 24 7.96 -8.23 4.05
N SER A 25 7.16 -9.08 3.40
CA SER A 25 7.61 -10.42 2.97
C SER A 25 8.78 -10.35 1.98
N LEU A 26 8.72 -9.46 1.00
CA LEU A 26 9.79 -9.23 0.02
C LEU A 26 11.09 -8.76 0.69
N GLN A 27 10.99 -7.83 1.64
CA GLN A 27 12.14 -7.37 2.42
C GLN A 27 12.76 -8.52 3.23
N SER A 28 11.95 -9.36 3.86
CA SER A 28 12.43 -10.52 4.62
C SER A 28 13.14 -11.53 3.74
N MET A 29 12.55 -11.88 2.58
CA MET A 29 13.19 -12.79 1.62
C MET A 29 14.54 -12.26 1.14
N LEU A 30 14.65 -10.95 0.90
CA LEU A 30 15.93 -10.34 0.54
C LEU A 30 16.95 -10.44 1.68
N SER A 31 16.57 -10.11 2.91
CA SER A 31 17.49 -10.21 4.05
C SER A 31 18.04 -11.62 4.20
N THR A 32 17.20 -12.64 3.99
CA THR A 32 17.62 -14.04 3.98
C THR A 32 18.59 -14.33 2.83
N LEU A 33 18.21 -13.97 1.60
CA LEU A 33 19.05 -14.17 0.41
C LEU A 33 20.43 -13.52 0.59
N MET A 34 20.49 -12.27 1.04
CA MET A 34 21.74 -11.56 1.32
C MET A 34 22.61 -12.24 2.38
N SER A 35 21.98 -12.76 3.44
CA SER A 35 22.66 -13.52 4.49
C SER A 35 23.29 -14.80 3.92
N GLU A 36 22.52 -15.59 3.19
CA GLU A 36 22.98 -16.82 2.52
C GLU A 36 24.15 -16.55 1.59
N LEU A 37 24.04 -15.51 0.78
CA LEU A 37 25.08 -15.15 -0.16
C LEU A 37 26.33 -14.57 0.53
N SER A 38 26.19 -13.88 1.67
CA SER A 38 27.33 -13.40 2.46
C SER A 38 28.17 -14.57 2.99
N MET A 39 27.53 -15.67 3.40
CA MET A 39 28.21 -16.90 3.81
C MET A 39 28.98 -17.55 2.65
N LEU A 40 28.39 -17.52 1.45
CA LEU A 40 29.02 -18.05 0.21
C LEU A 40 30.15 -17.16 -0.33
N SER A 41 30.17 -15.87 0.03
CA SER A 41 31.18 -14.90 -0.47
C SER A 41 32.62 -15.27 -0.10
N GLY A 42 32.83 -15.98 1.02
CA GLY A 42 34.12 -16.53 1.40
C GLY A 42 34.67 -17.55 0.39
N ALA A 43 33.79 -18.28 -0.29
CA ALA A 43 34.14 -19.29 -1.30
C ALA A 43 34.30 -18.70 -2.72
N TRP A 44 33.71 -17.54 -3.01
CA TRP A 44 33.62 -16.98 -4.38
C TRP A 44 34.51 -15.75 -4.65
N LYS A 45 35.40 -15.39 -3.71
CA LYS A 45 36.29 -14.20 -3.73
C LYS A 45 37.13 -13.97 -5.01
N GLY A 46 37.24 -14.95 -5.92
CA GLY A 46 38.06 -14.88 -7.14
C GLY A 46 37.32 -14.43 -8.40
N MET A 47 36.34 -15.21 -8.89
CA MET A 47 35.70 -14.98 -10.19
C MET A 47 34.19 -14.68 -10.12
N GLY A 48 33.51 -15.06 -9.03
CA GLY A 48 32.07 -14.85 -8.87
C GLY A 48 31.69 -13.54 -8.15
N ALA A 49 32.66 -12.90 -7.46
CA ALA A 49 32.40 -11.75 -6.60
C ALA A 49 31.78 -10.55 -7.34
N ARG A 50 32.19 -10.29 -8.58
CA ARG A 50 31.70 -9.14 -9.34
C ARG A 50 30.26 -9.32 -9.81
N ALA A 51 29.94 -10.44 -10.44
CA ALA A 51 28.57 -10.77 -10.84
C ALA A 51 27.64 -10.80 -9.61
N PHE A 52 28.17 -11.26 -8.48
CA PHE A 52 27.47 -11.27 -7.22
C PHE A 52 27.17 -9.85 -6.68
N ASP A 53 28.15 -8.94 -6.72
CA ASP A 53 27.94 -7.54 -6.35
C ASP A 53 26.95 -6.82 -7.27
N GLU A 54 26.96 -7.16 -8.56
CA GLU A 54 26.06 -6.61 -9.57
C GLU A 54 24.61 -7.05 -9.33
N VAL A 55 24.38 -8.34 -9.06
CA VAL A 55 23.06 -8.88 -8.70
C VAL A 55 22.54 -8.24 -7.42
N LYS A 56 23.38 -8.07 -6.40
CA LYS A 56 22.98 -7.40 -5.15
C LYS A 56 22.51 -5.96 -5.39
N GLN A 57 23.27 -5.20 -6.18
CA GLN A 57 22.95 -3.81 -6.48
C GLN A 57 21.66 -3.68 -7.29
N GLN A 58 21.52 -4.46 -8.36
CA GLN A 58 20.33 -4.45 -9.19
C GLN A 58 19.09 -4.81 -8.37
N TYR A 59 19.17 -5.88 -7.57
CA TYR A 59 18.04 -6.33 -6.77
C TYR A 59 17.64 -5.34 -5.67
N ALA A 60 18.62 -4.63 -5.06
CA ALA A 60 18.32 -3.56 -4.12
C ALA A 60 17.59 -2.38 -4.79
N ALA A 61 17.96 -2.05 -6.03
CA ALA A 61 17.28 -1.04 -6.83
C ALA A 61 15.83 -1.46 -7.15
N ASP A 62 15.64 -2.71 -7.59
CA ASP A 62 14.34 -3.26 -7.92
C ASP A 62 13.42 -3.30 -6.69
N LEU A 63 13.94 -3.68 -5.51
CA LEU A 63 13.18 -3.68 -4.27
C LEU A 63 12.75 -2.27 -3.86
N LYS A 64 13.65 -1.28 -4.01
CA LYS A 64 13.30 0.12 -3.73
C LYS A 64 12.18 0.59 -4.65
N SER A 65 12.31 0.34 -5.96
CA SER A 65 11.29 0.69 -6.94
C SER A 65 9.93 0.06 -6.61
N LEU A 66 9.94 -1.21 -6.21
CA LEU A 66 8.74 -1.92 -5.79
C LEU A 66 8.14 -1.35 -4.49
N ASN A 67 8.97 -1.04 -3.49
CA ASN A 67 8.53 -0.38 -2.26
C ASN A 67 7.84 0.96 -2.54
N ASP A 68 8.49 1.79 -3.36
CA ASP A 68 7.98 3.12 -3.71
C ASP A 68 6.61 2.98 -4.42
N ALA A 69 6.49 2.07 -5.38
CA ALA A 69 5.24 1.81 -6.10
C ALA A 69 4.12 1.25 -5.21
N LEU A 70 4.44 0.33 -4.29
CA LEU A 70 3.46 -0.23 -3.34
C LEU A 70 2.99 0.84 -2.36
N SER A 71 3.90 1.69 -1.86
CA SER A 71 3.58 2.80 -0.96
C SER A 71 2.71 3.86 -1.66
N GLU A 72 3.06 4.25 -2.88
CA GLU A 72 2.28 5.18 -3.70
C GLU A 72 0.88 4.63 -3.96
N THR A 73 0.77 3.34 -4.28
CA THR A 73 -0.52 2.66 -4.48
C THR A 73 -1.35 2.67 -3.19
N ALA A 74 -0.74 2.32 -2.05
CA ALA A 74 -1.42 2.32 -0.76
C ALA A 74 -1.90 3.73 -0.35
N GLU A 75 -1.09 4.76 -0.59
CA GLU A 75 -1.44 6.15 -0.34
C GLU A 75 -2.57 6.64 -1.25
N GLY A 76 -2.52 6.29 -2.54
CA GLY A 76 -3.60 6.59 -3.50
C GLY A 76 -4.93 5.91 -3.11
N ILE A 77 -4.87 4.66 -2.66
CA ILE A 77 -6.03 3.91 -2.17
C ILE A 77 -6.60 4.56 -0.90
N ARG A 78 -5.76 4.91 0.08
CA ARG A 78 -6.19 5.61 1.32
C ARG A 78 -6.82 6.97 1.03
N THR A 79 -6.21 7.74 0.12
CA THR A 79 -6.72 9.07 -0.29
C THR A 79 -8.07 8.95 -0.96
N SER A 80 -8.25 7.94 -1.82
CA SER A 80 -9.51 7.67 -2.49
C SER A 80 -10.60 7.25 -1.48
N GLY A 81 -10.27 6.35 -0.54
CA GLY A 81 -11.17 5.94 0.54
C GLY A 81 -11.62 7.11 1.42
N ALA A 82 -10.67 7.93 1.90
CA ALA A 82 -10.97 9.10 2.71
C ALA A 82 -11.84 10.14 1.97
N SER A 83 -11.65 10.28 0.66
CA SER A 83 -12.50 11.14 -0.17
C SER A 83 -13.94 10.64 -0.26
N TYR A 84 -14.15 9.32 -0.29
CA TYR A 84 -15.49 8.73 -0.24
C TYR A 84 -16.17 8.97 1.11
N ASP A 85 -15.46 8.76 2.23
CA ASP A 85 -16.00 8.98 3.57
C ASP A 85 -16.40 10.46 3.79
N ALA A 86 -15.54 11.40 3.36
CA ALA A 86 -15.83 12.84 3.46
C ALA A 86 -17.04 13.24 2.60
N THR A 87 -17.13 12.72 1.38
CA THR A 87 -18.25 13.01 0.47
C THR A 87 -19.57 12.47 0.99
N ASP A 88 -19.59 11.28 1.60
CA ASP A 88 -20.81 10.71 2.19
C ASP A 88 -21.25 11.51 3.42
N SER A 89 -20.32 11.88 4.30
CA SER A 89 -20.60 12.72 5.48
C SER A 89 -21.20 14.07 5.07
N ASP A 90 -20.63 14.74 4.07
CA ASP A 90 -21.16 16.01 3.56
C ASP A 90 -22.55 15.85 2.92
N ALA A 91 -22.76 14.78 2.14
CA ALA A 91 -24.05 14.50 1.54
C ALA A 91 -25.13 14.20 2.60
N ALA A 92 -24.79 13.39 3.62
CA ALA A 92 -25.66 13.08 4.73
C ALA A 92 -26.03 14.34 5.54
N ALA A 93 -25.05 15.23 5.80
CA ALA A 93 -25.28 16.49 6.50
C ALA A 93 -26.22 17.42 5.71
N ARG A 94 -26.06 17.53 4.39
CA ARG A 94 -26.95 18.32 3.52
C ARG A 94 -28.37 17.77 3.48
N VAL A 95 -28.52 16.45 3.40
CA VAL A 95 -29.83 15.79 3.43
C VAL A 95 -30.52 16.01 4.79
N ALA A 96 -29.80 15.86 5.90
CA ALA A 96 -30.33 16.14 7.23
C ALA A 96 -30.77 17.60 7.39
N GLN A 97 -30.00 18.54 6.85
CA GLN A 97 -30.33 19.96 6.86
C GLN A 97 -31.56 20.30 6.01
N THR A 98 -31.72 19.65 4.85
CA THR A 98 -32.87 19.88 3.95
C THR A 98 -34.14 19.15 4.41
N GLY A 99 -33.99 17.98 5.03
CA GLY A 99 -35.09 17.18 5.56
C GLY A 99 -35.73 17.76 6.83
N GLY A 100 -35.01 18.60 7.58
CA GLY A 100 -35.52 19.28 8.78
C GLY A 100 -36.45 20.48 8.49
N THR A 101 -36.52 20.96 7.25
CA THR A 101 -37.23 22.21 6.89
C THR A 101 -38.61 22.03 6.24
N PHE A 102 -39.10 20.79 6.07
CA PHE A 102 -40.46 20.56 5.56
C PHE A 102 -41.52 20.66 6.68
N THR A 103 -41.77 21.88 7.17
CA THR A 103 -43.00 22.18 7.90
C THR A 103 -44.10 22.53 6.89
N LEU A 104 -45.04 21.61 6.68
CA LEU A 104 -46.25 21.86 5.89
C LEU A 104 -47.08 22.96 6.60
N PRO A 105 -47.43 24.07 5.93
CA PRO A 105 -48.43 24.98 6.45
C PRO A 105 -49.79 24.28 6.41
N LEU A 106 -50.50 24.31 7.53
CA LEU A 106 -51.87 23.81 7.70
C LEU A 106 -52.87 24.62 6.86
#